data_AF-A0AAU4BB37-F1
#
_entry.id   AF-A0AAU4BB37-F1
#
_cell.length_a   1.000
_cell.length_b   1.000
_cell.length_c   1.000
_cell.angle_alpha   90.00
_cell.angle_beta   90.00
_cell.angle_gamma   90.00
#
_symmetry.space_group_name_H-M   'P 1'
#
loop_
_entity.id
_entity.type
_entity.pdbx_description
1 polymer ?
#
loop_
_entity_poly.entity_id
_entity_poly.type
_entity_poly.pdbx_seq_one_letter_code
_entity_poly.pdbx_strand_id
1 'polypeptide(L)'
;MNGFRHVAMFRWVEGTTTGQQDEVAARLRELPGVIREIREYSLGADAGVNPGAYDFVLVADFADQDAYLAYRDHPSHRAVVDRYITPIVAERASIQYTT
;
A
#
# COMPACT_ATOMS: atom_id res chain seq x y z
N MET A 1 -6.03 -16.02 -17.79
CA MET A 1 -5.43 -16.18 -16.44
C MET A 1 -6.02 -15.07 -15.60
N ASN A 2 -6.85 -15.39 -14.61
CA ASN A 2 -7.44 -14.38 -13.74
C ASN A 2 -6.37 -13.94 -12.74
N GLY A 3 -6.05 -12.66 -12.67
CA GLY A 3 -5.15 -12.09 -11.67
C GLY A 3 -5.91 -11.61 -10.43
N PHE A 4 -5.18 -11.09 -9.45
CA PHE A 4 -5.76 -10.58 -8.21
C PHE A 4 -5.11 -9.25 -7.85
N ARG A 5 -5.90 -8.18 -7.78
CA ARG A 5 -5.41 -6.83 -7.50
C ARG A 5 -5.85 -6.35 -6.13
N HIS A 6 -4.90 -5.84 -5.37
CA HIS A 6 -5.12 -5.11 -4.12
C HIS A 6 -4.96 -3.61 -4.36
N VAL A 7 -5.94 -2.83 -3.91
CA VAL A 7 -5.83 -1.37 -3.79
C VAL A 7 -5.99 -0.99 -2.33
N ALA A 8 -5.08 -0.15 -1.82
CA ALA A 8 -5.20 0.49 -0.51
C ALA A 8 -5.00 1.99 -0.66
N MET A 9 -5.84 2.77 -0.01
CA MET A 9 -5.77 4.22 0.05
C MET A 9 -5.70 4.66 1.50
N PHE A 10 -4.91 5.69 1.78
CA PHE A 10 -4.71 6.21 3.13
C PHE A 10 -4.99 7.71 3.20
N ARG A 11 -5.72 8.13 4.24
CA ARG A 11 -5.68 9.50 4.72
C ARG A 11 -4.77 9.57 5.92
N TRP A 12 -3.90 10.56 5.94
CA TRP A 12 -2.95 10.75 7.02
C TRP A 12 -3.60 11.47 8.21
N VAL A 13 -3.06 11.25 9.41
CA VAL A 13 -3.42 12.07 10.58
C VAL A 13 -2.98 13.51 10.36
N GLU A 14 -3.75 14.45 10.90
CA GLU A 14 -3.40 15.87 10.87
C GLU A 14 -1.99 16.08 11.47
N GLY A 15 -1.17 16.88 10.80
CA GLY A 15 0.22 17.13 11.20
C GLY A 15 1.24 16.09 10.71
N THR A 16 0.83 15.07 9.95
CA THR A 16 1.77 14.15 9.29
C THR A 16 2.69 14.93 8.34
N THR A 17 4.00 14.79 8.54
CA THR A 17 5.00 15.52 7.75
C THR A 17 5.23 14.86 6.39
N THR A 18 5.67 15.64 5.40
CA THR A 18 6.09 15.09 4.09
C THR A 18 7.18 14.02 4.23
N GLY A 19 8.12 14.20 5.17
CA GLY A 19 9.18 13.22 5.42
C GLY A 19 8.65 11.86 5.90
N GLN A 20 7.58 11.83 6.71
CA GLN A 20 6.94 10.56 7.10
C GLN A 20 6.24 9.87 5.93
N GLN A 21 5.60 10.66 5.05
CA GLN A 21 4.94 10.13 3.85
C GLN A 21 5.98 9.57 2.86
N ASP A 22 7.08 10.28 2.67
CA ASP A 22 8.21 9.85 1.83
C ASP A 22 8.85 8.57 2.37
N GLU A 23 9.00 8.44 3.69
CA GLU A 23 9.52 7.23 4.33
C GLU A 23 8.58 6.04 4.09
N VAL A 24 7.26 6.21 4.23
CA VAL A 24 6.29 5.16 3.87
C VAL A 24 6.45 4.72 2.42
N ALA A 25 6.53 5.68 1.50
CA ALA A 25 6.70 5.39 0.08
C ALA A 25 8.03 4.66 -0.20
N ALA A 26 9.13 5.07 0.44
CA ALA A 26 10.43 4.43 0.30
C ALA A 26 10.39 2.97 0.79
N ARG A 27 9.86 2.72 1.99
CA ARG A 27 9.78 1.38 2.58
C ARG A 27 8.88 0.44 1.81
N LEU A 28 7.76 0.93 1.29
CA LEU A 28 6.88 0.14 0.45
C LEU A 28 7.55 -0.25 -0.87
N ARG A 29 8.37 0.62 -1.48
CA ARG A 29 9.11 0.33 -2.73
C ARG A 29 10.18 -0.76 -2.58
N GLU A 30 10.62 -1.07 -1.36
CA GLU A 30 11.56 -2.16 -1.09
C GLU A 30 10.89 -3.54 -1.15
N LEU A 31 9.57 -3.62 -0.93
CA LEU A 31 8.84 -4.89 -0.78
C LEU A 31 8.89 -5.82 -2.01
N PRO A 32 8.80 -5.33 -3.27
CA PRO A 32 8.95 -6.18 -4.45
C PRO A 32 10.31 -6.90 -4.52
N GLY A 33 11.36 -6.35 -3.89
CA GLY A 33 12.69 -6.96 -3.85
C GLY A 33 12.80 -8.13 -2.86
N VAL A 34 11.82 -8.29 -1.95
CA VAL A 34 11.86 -9.31 -0.87
C VAL A 34 10.63 -10.21 -0.81
N ILE A 35 9.52 -9.84 -1.47
CA ILE A 35 8.28 -10.63 -1.52
C ILE A 35 8.02 -11.04 -2.97
N ARG A 36 8.30 -12.30 -3.29
CA ARG A 36 8.24 -12.85 -4.67
C ARG A 36 6.82 -12.94 -5.24
N GLU A 37 5.80 -12.90 -4.39
CA GLU A 37 4.39 -13.01 -4.78
C GLU A 37 3.86 -11.74 -5.46
N ILE A 38 4.53 -10.60 -5.25
CA ILE A 38 4.21 -9.32 -5.89
C ILE A 38 4.59 -9.39 -7.37
N ARG A 39 3.62 -9.19 -8.27
CA ARG A 39 3.84 -9.11 -9.73
C ARG A 39 4.03 -7.68 -10.21
N GLU A 40 3.13 -6.78 -9.81
CA GLU A 40 3.24 -5.35 -10.05
C GLU A 40 2.98 -4.60 -8.75
N TYR A 41 3.63 -3.45 -8.59
CA TYR A 41 3.56 -2.66 -7.38
C TYR A 41 3.74 -1.19 -7.72
N SER A 42 2.70 -0.40 -7.50
CA SER A 42 2.71 1.04 -7.74
C SER A 42 2.13 1.77 -6.55
N LEU A 43 2.63 2.98 -6.32
CA LEU A 43 2.21 3.83 -5.23
C LEU A 43 2.44 5.30 -5.56
N GLY A 44 1.71 6.18 -4.89
CA GLY A 44 1.83 7.61 -5.11
C GLY A 44 0.99 8.43 -4.15
N ALA A 45 1.41 9.67 -3.96
CA ALA A 45 0.60 10.68 -3.30
C ALA A 45 -0.54 11.14 -4.22
N ASP A 46 -1.60 11.68 -3.63
CA ASP A 46 -2.68 12.32 -4.38
C ASP A 46 -2.17 13.43 -5.29
N ALA A 47 -2.77 13.54 -6.46
CA ALA A 47 -2.43 14.56 -7.46
C ALA A 47 -3.21 15.87 -7.23
N GLY A 48 -4.11 15.94 -6.25
CA GLY A 48 -4.86 17.15 -5.91
C GLY A 48 -5.92 17.54 -6.95
N VAL A 49 -6.37 16.59 -7.78
CA VAL A 49 -7.31 16.86 -8.89
C VAL A 49 -8.76 16.92 -8.39
N ASN A 50 -9.14 16.03 -7.47
CA ASN A 50 -10.51 15.89 -7.01
C ASN A 50 -10.64 16.21 -5.51
N PRO A 51 -11.66 16.97 -5.10
CA PRO A 51 -11.93 17.20 -3.68
C PRO A 51 -12.32 15.89 -2.98
N GLY A 52 -11.86 15.71 -1.74
CA GLY A 52 -12.20 14.56 -0.90
C GLY A 52 -11.42 13.27 -1.22
N ALA A 53 -10.41 13.33 -2.09
CA ALA A 53 -9.50 12.23 -2.34
C ALA A 53 -8.80 11.76 -1.04
N TYR A 54 -8.26 10.55 -1.09
CA TYR A 54 -7.30 10.06 -0.09
C TYR A 54 -5.91 10.59 -0.44
N ASP A 55 -5.03 10.73 0.54
CA ASP A 55 -3.73 11.39 0.37
C ASP A 55 -2.68 10.52 -0.34
N PHE A 56 -2.86 9.20 -0.31
CA PHE A 56 -1.91 8.25 -0.86
C PHE A 56 -2.57 6.96 -1.30
N VAL A 57 -2.02 6.32 -2.33
CA VAL A 57 -2.48 5.04 -2.86
C VAL A 57 -1.35 4.02 -2.98
N LEU A 58 -1.70 2.76 -2.78
CA LEU A 58 -0.95 1.57 -3.11
C LEU A 58 -1.79 0.67 -4.01
N VAL A 59 -1.22 0.21 -5.12
CA VAL A 59 -1.81 -0.81 -5.99
C VAL A 59 -0.80 -1.94 -6.16
N ALA A 60 -1.21 -3.17 -5.85
CA ALA A 60 -0.38 -4.36 -5.93
C ALA A 60 -1.11 -5.48 -6.66
N ASP A 61 -0.42 -6.15 -7.58
CA ASP A 61 -0.95 -7.27 -8.35
C ASP A 61 -0.31 -8.60 -7.96
N PHE A 62 -1.14 -9.63 -7.93
CA PHE A 62 -0.79 -10.98 -7.49
C PHE A 62 -1.32 -12.02 -8.48
N ALA A 63 -0.84 -13.25 -8.31
CA ALA A 63 -1.34 -14.39 -9.09
C ALA A 63 -2.81 -14.71 -8.79
N ASP A 64 -3.15 -14.71 -7.51
CA ASP A 64 -4.41 -15.15 -6.95
C ASP A 64 -4.54 -14.64 -5.50
N GLN A 65 -5.60 -15.07 -4.83
CA GLN A 65 -5.86 -14.72 -3.44
C GLN A 65 -4.76 -15.24 -2.49
N ASP A 66 -4.21 -16.43 -2.73
CA ASP A 66 -3.22 -17.03 -1.84
C ASP A 66 -1.88 -16.27 -1.89
N ALA A 67 -1.48 -15.82 -3.08
CA ALA A 67 -0.34 -14.93 -3.26
C ALA A 67 -0.53 -13.58 -2.54
N TYR A 68 -1.74 -13.02 -2.56
CA TYR A 68 -2.05 -11.81 -1.78
C TYR A 68 -1.95 -12.07 -0.26
N LEU A 69 -2.48 -13.19 0.23
CA LEU A 69 -2.41 -13.54 1.65
C LEU A 69 -0.97 -13.73 2.11
N ALA A 70 -0.14 -14.41 1.31
CA ALA A 70 1.28 -14.56 1.56
C ALA A 70 2.00 -13.19 1.68
N TYR A 71 1.72 -12.25 0.77
CA TYR A 71 2.22 -10.87 0.87
C TYR A 71 1.73 -10.15 2.13
N ARG A 72 0.41 -10.20 2.41
CA ARG A 72 -0.22 -9.49 3.53
C ARG A 72 0.38 -9.91 4.86
N ASP A 73 0.65 -11.20 5.02
CA ASP A 73 1.15 -11.79 6.25
C ASP A 73 2.68 -11.86 6.31
N HIS A 74 3.36 -11.49 5.21
CA HIS A 74 4.82 -11.50 5.15
C HIS A 74 5.44 -10.58 6.21
N PRO A 75 6.46 -11.04 6.97
CA PRO A 75 7.07 -10.25 8.05
C PRO A 75 7.58 -8.86 7.59
N SER A 76 8.17 -8.77 6.39
CA SER A 76 8.61 -7.48 5.83
C SER A 76 7.45 -6.53 5.57
N HIS A 77 6.32 -7.02 5.03
CA HIS A 77 5.14 -6.17 4.82
C HIS A 77 4.55 -5.73 6.16
N ARG A 78 4.40 -6.65 7.12
CA ARG A 78 3.93 -6.36 8.48
C ARG A 78 4.80 -5.32 9.18
N ALA A 79 6.12 -5.44 9.07
CA ALA A 79 7.05 -4.47 9.64
C ALA A 79 6.88 -3.07 9.05
N VAL A 80 6.60 -2.96 7.74
CA VAL A 80 6.32 -1.66 7.12
C VAL A 80 5.01 -1.08 7.62
N VAL A 81 3.95 -1.90 7.65
CA VAL A 81 2.63 -1.48 8.15
C VAL A 81 2.73 -0.98 9.59
N ASP A 82 3.27 -1.80 10.48
CA ASP A 82 3.24 -1.56 11.92
C ASP A 82 4.14 -0.36 12.32
N ARG A 83 5.27 -0.16 11.64
CA ARG A 83 6.24 0.89 11.99
C ARG A 83 6.02 2.23 11.30
N TYR A 84 5.57 2.24 10.05
CA TYR A 84 5.55 3.45 9.24
C TYR A 84 4.15 3.88 8.84
N ILE A 85 3.21 2.95 8.64
CA ILE A 85 1.86 3.27 8.16
C ILE A 85 0.90 3.47 9.33
N THR A 86 0.73 2.46 10.19
CA THR A 86 -0.23 2.50 11.32
C THR A 86 -0.11 3.75 12.19
N PRO A 87 1.10 4.27 12.50
CA PRO A 87 1.22 5.47 13.35
C PRO A 87 0.71 6.77 12.72
N ILE A 88 0.58 6.83 11.39
CA ILE A 88 0.28 8.08 10.67
C ILE A 88 -1.02 8.02 9.86
N VAL A 89 -1.76 6.90 9.89
CA VAL A 89 -3.02 6.74 9.15
C VAL A 89 -4.20 7.13 10.03
N ALA A 90 -5.01 8.08 9.55
CA ALA A 90 -6.32 8.41 10.13
C ALA A 90 -7.42 7.52 9.56
N GLU A 91 -7.45 7.36 8.24
CA GLU A 91 -8.44 6.53 7.55
C GLU A 91 -7.78 5.63 6.51
N ARG A 92 -8.34 4.45 6.34
CA ARG A 92 -7.90 3.48 5.33
C ARG A 92 -9.09 2.89 4.61
N ALA A 93 -9.07 2.97 3.29
CA ALA A 93 -9.96 2.21 2.42
C ALA A 93 -9.14 1.18 1.64
N SER A 94 -9.69 -0.02 1.44
CA SER A 94 -9.05 -1.02 0.59
C SER A 94 -10.05 -1.95 -0.06
N ILE A 95 -9.69 -2.44 -1.24
CA ILE A 95 -10.42 -3.49 -1.93
C ILE A 95 -9.44 -4.51 -2.51
N GLN A 96 -9.93 -5.73 -2.71
CA GLN A 96 -9.29 -6.73 -3.54
C GLN A 96 -10.31 -7.19 -4.60
N TYR A 97 -9.88 -7.36 -5.85
CA TYR A 97 -10.74 -7.85 -6.92
C TYR A 97 -9.96 -8.69 -7.93
N THR A 98 -10.66 -9.55 -8.65
CA THR A 98 -10.08 -10.39 -9.72
C THR A 98 -9.91 -9.59 -11.00
N THR A 99 -8.76 -9.71 -11.67
CA THR A 99 -8.41 -9.02 -12.93
C THR A 99 -8.40 -9.95 -14.13
#